data_AF-A0A1F7X5P7-F1
#
_entry.id   AF-A0A1F7X5P7-F1
#
_cell.length_a   1.000
_cell.length_b   1.000
_cell.length_c   1.000
_cell.angle_alpha   90.00
_cell.angle_beta   90.00
_cell.angle_gamma   90.00
#
_symmetry.space_group_name_H-M   'P 1'
#
loop_
_entity.id
_entity.type
_entity.pdbx_description
1 polymer ?
#
loop_
_entity_poly.entity_id
_entity_poly.type
_entity_poly.pdbx_seq_one_letter_code
_entity_poly.pdbx_strand_id
1 'polypeptide(L)'
;MVTISPNKTFFAKGVYNLSGKERLQWAQERISYIEAVIRYAQEKEIPLINVYEKSLTPTGDGNLKYINPDDYIHPSAEGVDLISKTIAEFIFSNNFFPQ
;
A
#
# COMPACT_ATOMS: atom_id res chain seq x y z
N MET A 1 -9.20 -5.73 0.55
CA MET A 1 -7.95 -5.20 1.12
C MET A 1 -7.32 -4.26 0.11
N VAL A 2 -6.63 -3.23 0.58
CA VAL A 2 -5.64 -2.48 -0.22
C VAL A 2 -4.24 -2.65 0.36
N THR A 3 -3.24 -2.72 -0.52
CA THR A 3 -1.82 -2.97 -0.17
C THR A 3 -1.11 -1.70 0.28
N ILE A 4 0.21 -1.77 0.50
CA ILE A 4 1.09 -0.64 0.84
C ILE A 4 1.12 0.43 -0.27
N SER A 5 1.50 1.64 0.11
CA SER A 5 1.63 2.80 -0.79
C SER A 5 2.91 2.73 -1.62
N PRO A 6 2.84 2.94 -2.95
CA PRO A 6 4.01 3.14 -3.79
C PRO A 6 4.80 4.40 -3.38
N ASN A 7 6.12 4.37 -3.53
CA ASN A 7 6.93 5.59 -3.41
C ASN A 7 7.05 6.29 -4.78
N LYS A 8 6.61 7.55 -4.86
CA LYS A 8 6.57 8.32 -6.12
C LYS A 8 7.93 8.55 -6.78
N THR A 9 8.99 8.60 -5.98
CA THR A 9 10.36 8.86 -6.47
C THR A 9 11.03 7.60 -6.99
N PHE A 10 10.82 6.47 -6.31
CA PHE A 10 11.58 5.25 -6.57
C PHE A 10 10.79 4.17 -7.30
N PHE A 11 9.48 4.32 -7.50
CA PHE A 11 8.63 3.29 -8.09
C PHE A 11 9.28 2.59 -9.29
N ALA A 12 9.32 1.25 -9.24
CA ALA A 12 9.83 0.40 -10.30
C ALA A 12 11.32 0.63 -10.68
N LYS A 13 12.14 1.17 -9.77
CA LYS A 13 13.58 1.39 -10.00
C LYS A 13 14.30 0.05 -9.86
N GLY A 14 15.22 -0.23 -10.77
CA GLY A 14 15.87 -1.55 -10.87
C GLY A 14 15.15 -2.54 -11.79
N VAL A 15 13.85 -2.34 -12.06
CA VAL A 15 13.07 -3.20 -12.97
C VAL A 15 12.90 -2.57 -14.35
N TYR A 16 12.52 -1.28 -14.39
CA TYR A 16 12.28 -0.57 -15.65
C TYR A 16 13.16 0.68 -15.75
N ASN A 17 13.63 0.96 -16.97
CA ASN A 17 14.37 2.18 -17.29
C ASN A 17 13.40 3.36 -17.52
N LEU A 18 12.82 3.85 -16.43
CA LEU A 18 11.89 4.99 -16.42
C LEU A 18 12.60 6.27 -15.98
N SER A 19 12.28 7.38 -16.63
CA SER A 19 12.60 8.72 -16.16
C SER A 19 11.87 9.05 -14.84
N GLY A 20 12.34 10.05 -14.10
CA GLY A 20 11.67 10.49 -12.87
C GLY A 20 10.20 10.89 -13.08
N LYS A 21 9.87 11.48 -14.24
CA LYS A 21 8.50 11.87 -14.58
C LYS A 21 7.60 10.64 -14.82
N GLU A 22 8.11 9.63 -15.52
CA GLU A 22 7.37 8.39 -15.76
C GLU A 22 7.13 7.61 -14.47
N ARG A 23 8.14 7.54 -13.58
CA ARG A 23 7.97 6.93 -12.25
C ARG A 23 6.86 7.60 -11.45
N LEU A 24 6.88 8.93 -11.39
CA LEU A 24 5.85 9.72 -10.72
C LEU A 24 4.47 9.43 -11.31
N GLN A 25 4.34 9.46 -12.64
CA GLN A 25 3.07 9.20 -13.34
C GLN A 25 2.55 7.79 -13.05
N TRP A 26 3.41 6.77 -13.14
CA TRP A 26 3.01 5.39 -12.89
C TRP A 26 2.63 5.15 -11.44
N ALA A 27 3.38 5.71 -10.48
CA ALA A 27 3.06 5.65 -9.06
C ALA A 27 1.72 6.33 -8.77
N GLN A 28 1.48 7.52 -9.33
CA GLN A 28 0.22 8.25 -9.19
C GLN A 28 -0.98 7.48 -9.74
N GLU A 29 -0.82 6.81 -10.90
CA GLU A 29 -1.86 5.95 -11.46
C GLU A 29 -2.24 4.83 -10.47
N ARG A 30 -1.26 4.13 -9.88
CA ARG A 30 -1.53 3.05 -8.91
C ARG A 30 -2.15 3.59 -7.62
N ILE A 31 -1.67 4.73 -7.13
CA ILE A 31 -2.26 5.41 -5.97
C ILE A 31 -3.74 5.75 -6.27
N SER A 32 -4.06 6.27 -7.46
CA SER A 32 -5.43 6.62 -7.81
C SER A 32 -6.38 5.42 -7.79
N TYR A 33 -5.91 4.24 -8.21
CA TYR A 33 -6.68 2.99 -8.13
C TYR A 33 -6.88 2.54 -6.67
N ILE A 34 -5.84 2.61 -5.85
CA ILE A 34 -5.93 2.26 -4.42
C ILE A 34 -6.93 3.18 -3.71
N GLU A 35 -6.82 4.50 -3.89
CA GLU A 35 -7.71 5.48 -3.29
C GLU A 35 -9.16 5.34 -3.78
N ALA A 36 -9.36 4.97 -5.05
CA ALA A 36 -10.69 4.66 -5.58
C ALA A 36 -11.32 3.45 -4.88
N VAL A 37 -10.54 2.38 -4.63
CA VAL A 37 -11.02 1.21 -3.90
C VAL A 37 -11.35 1.56 -2.45
N ILE A 38 -10.53 2.39 -1.78
CA ILE A 38 -10.79 2.86 -0.42
C ILE A 38 -12.12 3.63 -0.37
N ARG A 39 -12.29 4.63 -1.24
CA ARG A 39 -13.54 5.42 -1.31
C ARG A 39 -14.75 4.55 -1.58
N TYR A 40 -14.67 3.66 -2.57
CA TYR A 40 -15.78 2.77 -2.89
C TYR A 40 -16.17 1.87 -1.70
N ALA A 41 -15.19 1.32 -0.98
CA ALA A 41 -15.47 0.50 0.20
C ALA A 41 -16.15 1.32 1.31
N GLN A 42 -15.68 2.55 1.55
CA GLN A 42 -16.30 3.48 2.52
C GLN A 42 -17.75 3.82 2.12
N GLU A 43 -17.98 4.21 0.87
CA GLU A 43 -19.31 4.57 0.35
C GLU A 43 -20.32 3.41 0.39
N LYS A 44 -19.83 2.16 0.30
CA LYS A 44 -20.66 0.96 0.34
C LYS A 44 -20.68 0.27 1.69
N GLU A 45 -20.08 0.88 2.71
CA GLU A 45 -19.96 0.32 4.05
C GLU A 45 -19.34 -1.10 4.04
N ILE A 46 -18.44 -1.35 3.08
CA ILE A 46 -17.73 -2.63 2.94
C ILE A 46 -16.52 -2.60 3.89
N PRO A 47 -16.39 -3.57 4.81
CA PRO A 47 -15.23 -3.65 5.69
C PRO A 47 -13.94 -3.79 4.87
N LEU A 48 -12.97 -2.90 5.10
CA LEU A 48 -11.72 -2.83 4.33
C LEU A 48 -10.49 -2.92 5.24
N ILE A 49 -9.64 -3.90 4.96
CA ILE A 49 -8.27 -3.93 5.48
C ILE A 49 -7.44 -2.91 4.67
N ASN A 50 -7.12 -1.78 5.29
CA ASN A 50 -6.43 -0.64 4.67
C ASN A 50 -4.96 -0.55 5.14
N VAL A 51 -4.06 -1.22 4.41
CA VAL A 51 -2.61 -1.14 4.70
C VAL A 51 -1.99 0.12 4.11
N TYR A 52 -2.58 0.65 3.03
CA TYR A 52 -2.12 1.83 2.32
C TYR A 52 -1.85 3.00 3.28
N GLU A 53 -2.85 3.40 4.06
CA GLU A 53 -2.74 4.53 5.01
C GLU A 53 -1.64 4.31 6.06
N LYS A 54 -1.51 3.08 6.56
CA LYS A 54 -0.50 2.72 7.58
C LYS A 54 0.94 2.71 7.04
N SER A 55 1.09 2.67 5.71
CA SER A 55 2.38 2.59 5.03
C SER A 55 2.89 3.94 4.50
N LEU A 56 2.15 5.03 4.73
CA LEU A 56 2.54 6.37 4.30
C LEU A 56 3.60 6.98 5.22
N THR A 57 4.44 7.84 4.66
CA THR A 57 5.24 8.80 5.42
C THR A 57 4.34 9.91 5.98
N PRO A 58 4.84 10.75 6.92
CA PRO A 58 4.11 11.95 7.36
C PRO A 58 3.76 12.92 6.24
N THR A 59 4.46 12.86 5.09
CA THR A 59 4.22 13.68 3.91
C THR A 59 3.27 13.04 2.89
N GLY A 60 2.74 11.83 3.16
CA GLY A 60 1.79 11.14 2.28
C GLY A 60 2.40 10.47 1.04
N ASP A 61 3.67 10.08 1.11
CA ASP A 61 4.30 9.22 0.09
C ASP A 61 4.53 7.80 0.64
N GLY A 62 4.79 6.82 -0.21
CA GLY A 62 5.12 5.46 0.24
C GLY A 62 6.39 5.44 1.09
N ASN A 63 6.29 4.93 2.32
CA ASN A 63 7.43 4.81 3.22
C ASN A 63 8.35 3.69 2.75
N LEU A 64 9.58 4.05 2.35
CA LEU A 64 10.59 3.10 1.84
C LEU A 64 10.91 1.97 2.82
N LYS A 65 10.67 2.14 4.13
CA LYS A 65 10.78 1.05 5.11
C LYS A 65 9.98 -0.19 4.72
N TYR A 66 8.81 0.00 4.09
CA TYR A 66 7.87 -1.07 3.78
C TYR A 66 7.98 -1.58 2.33
N ILE A 67 8.94 -1.06 1.55
CA ILE A 67 9.06 -1.33 0.12
C ILE A 67 10.41 -2.01 -0.15
N ASN A 68 10.40 -3.06 -0.97
CA ASN A 68 11.61 -3.77 -1.35
C ASN A 68 12.56 -2.84 -2.14
N PRO A 69 13.82 -2.63 -1.68
CA PRO A 69 14.76 -1.77 -2.38
C PRO A 69 15.30 -2.33 -3.70
N ASP A 70 15.09 -3.62 -3.99
CA ASP A 70 15.57 -4.24 -5.23
C ASP A 70 14.72 -3.86 -6.44
N ASP A 71 13.42 -3.62 -6.23
CA ASP A 71 12.46 -3.34 -7.32
C ASP A 71 11.56 -2.11 -7.10
N TYR A 72 11.41 -1.65 -5.85
CA TYR A 72 10.49 -0.59 -5.45
C TYR A 72 9.04 -0.79 -5.93
N ILE A 73 8.59 -2.05 -6.00
CA ILE A 73 7.23 -2.47 -6.35
C ILE A 73 6.67 -3.36 -5.25
N HIS A 74 7.45 -4.35 -4.81
CA HIS A 74 7.00 -5.34 -3.83
C HIS A 74 7.20 -4.83 -2.40
N PRO A 75 6.44 -5.38 -1.42
CA PRO A 75 6.71 -5.13 -0.01
C PRO A 75 8.11 -5.62 0.40
N SER A 76 8.77 -4.87 1.29
CA SER A 76 9.93 -5.39 2.05
C SER A 76 9.48 -6.43 3.08
N ALA A 77 10.42 -7.04 3.81
CA ALA A 77 10.08 -7.90 4.95
C ALA A 77 9.21 -7.16 5.97
N GLU A 78 9.58 -5.93 6.35
CA GLU A 78 8.79 -5.09 7.23
C GLU A 78 7.43 -4.71 6.62
N GLY A 79 7.36 -4.60 5.30
CA GLY A 79 6.10 -4.39 4.57
C GLY A 79 5.18 -5.61 4.68
N VAL A 80 5.72 -6.82 4.52
CA VAL A 80 4.98 -8.08 4.74
C VAL A 80 4.50 -8.19 6.18
N ASP A 81 5.32 -7.82 7.16
CA ASP A 81 4.93 -7.82 8.57
C ASP A 81 3.79 -6.83 8.85
N LEU A 82 3.86 -5.62 8.28
CA LEU A 82 2.79 -4.62 8.40
C LEU A 82 1.47 -5.15 7.81
N ILE A 83 1.52 -5.75 6.63
CA ILE A 83 0.36 -6.35 5.96
C ILE A 83 -0.22 -7.45 6.85
N SER A 84 0.60 -8.40 7.27
CA SER A 84 0.22 -9.55 8.10
C SER A 84 -0.43 -9.11 9.41
N LYS A 85 0.19 -8.17 10.10
CA LYS A 85 -0.33 -7.62 11.37
C LYS A 85 -1.66 -6.91 11.16
N THR A 86 -1.79 -6.11 10.10
CA THR A 86 -3.03 -5.37 9.81
C THR A 86 -4.18 -6.33 9.48
N ILE A 87 -3.91 -7.44 8.78
CA ILE A 87 -4.90 -8.50 8.55
C ILE A 87 -5.33 -9.13 9.87
N ALA A 88 -4.37 -9.58 10.67
CA ALA A 88 -4.65 -10.27 11.92
C ALA A 88 -5.44 -9.38 12.90
N GLU A 89 -5.01 -8.13 13.07
CA GLU A 89 -5.72 -7.13 13.88
C GLU A 89 -7.15 -6.93 13.39
N PHE A 90 -7.35 -6.77 12.08
CA PHE A 90 -8.68 -6.58 11.52
C PHE A 90 -9.58 -7.79 11.76
N ILE A 91 -9.06 -9.01 11.53
CA ILE A 91 -9.82 -10.24 11.75
C ILE A 91 -10.23 -10.37 13.23
N PHE A 92 -9.28 -10.14 14.13
CA PHE A 92 -9.47 -10.23 15.57
C PHE A 92 -10.46 -9.19 16.08
N SER A 93 -10.27 -7.91 15.73
CA SER A 93 -11.12 -6.81 16.22
C SER A 93 -12.56 -6.87 15.71
N ASN A 94 -12.81 -7.53 14.58
CA ASN A 94 -14.15 -7.71 14.02
C ASN A 94 -14.79 -9.06 14.39
N ASN A 95 -14.12 -9.90 15.19
CA ASN A 95 -14.62 -11.21 15.62
C ASN A 95 -15.09 -12.09 14.45
N PHE A 96 -14.34 -12.13 13.35
CA PHE A 96 -14.72 -12.93 12.17
C PHE A 96 -14.72 -14.45 12.42
N PHE A 97 -13.97 -14.91 13.43
CA PHE A 97 -13.96 -16.31 13.82
C PHE A 97 -14.84 -16.54 15.07
N PRO A 98 -15.59 -17.65 15.13
CA PRO A 98 -16.34 -18.03 16.33
C PRO A 98 -15.41 -18.16 17.55
N GLN A 99 -15.93 -17.78 18.72
CA GLN A 99 -15.26 -17.98 20.02
C GLN A 99 -15.46 -19.40 20.54
#